data_AF-A0A7Z9C731-F1
#
_entry.id   AF-A0A7Z9C731-F1
#
_cell.length_a   1.000
_cell.length_b   1.000
_cell.length_c   1.000
_cell.angle_alpha   90.00
_cell.angle_beta   90.00
_cell.angle_gamma   90.00
#
_symmetry.space_group_name_H-M   'P 1'
#
loop_
_entity.id
_entity.type
_entity.pdbx_description
1 polymer ?
#
loop_
_entity_poly.entity_id
_entity_poly.type
_entity_poly.pdbx_seq_one_letter_code
_entity_poly.pdbx_strand_id
1 'polypeptide(L)'
;MADLTPDELSFLSVQKISLREMFDASGMRQKDYELAMKATDQHFAYGTPPCRAGGHSLKTRYGHCIQCGTEKIAFALRHHIPAHVYIAGSYRGKIIKIGLAKDTGDRIAQLNDWRYGGATDWELLAFAHTKQAGKVEFATQNMLSEHRSTGSYIRDGNEQQCYELFGCGYSIAKAALLKSLPDGVPLKTSKEDRLKAVYDF
;
A
#
# COMPACT_ATOMS: atom_id res chain seq x y z
N MET A 1 -11.00 -2.52 16.03
CA MET A 1 -10.02 -1.86 15.15
C MET A 1 -9.92 -0.42 15.60
N ALA A 2 -8.71 0.12 15.71
CA ALA A 2 -8.52 1.55 15.89
C ALA A 2 -8.54 2.21 14.51
N ASP A 3 -8.93 3.48 14.46
CA ASP A 3 -8.78 4.30 13.27
C ASP A 3 -7.57 5.22 13.43
N LEU A 4 -6.86 5.46 12.33
CA LEU A 4 -5.81 6.47 12.29
C LEU A 4 -6.44 7.85 12.37
N THR A 5 -5.98 8.63 13.36
CA THR A 5 -6.45 10.01 13.51
C THR A 5 -5.96 10.89 12.36
N PRO A 6 -6.62 12.03 12.07
CA PRO A 6 -6.15 12.98 11.06
C PRO A 6 -4.71 13.44 11.29
N ASP A 7 -4.31 13.61 12.54
CA ASP A 7 -2.94 14.00 12.91
C ASP A 7 -1.92 12.90 12.62
N GLU A 8 -2.27 11.64 12.87
CA GLU A 8 -1.44 10.49 12.52
C GLU A 8 -1.33 10.34 11.00
N LEU A 9 -2.43 10.49 10.26
CA LEU A 9 -2.40 10.49 8.80
C LEU A 9 -1.50 11.59 8.23
N SER A 10 -1.60 12.80 8.79
CA SER A 10 -0.77 13.95 8.43
C SER A 10 0.71 13.66 8.72
N PHE A 11 1.02 13.13 9.90
CA PHE A 11 2.37 12.75 10.28
C PHE A 11 2.96 11.68 9.34
N LEU A 12 2.21 10.62 9.04
CA LEU A 12 2.65 9.55 8.14
C LEU A 12 2.93 10.08 6.74
N SER A 13 2.08 10.99 6.24
CA SER A 13 2.27 11.69 4.97
C SER A 13 3.57 12.50 4.95
N VAL A 14 3.81 13.33 5.98
CA VAL A 14 5.04 14.13 6.12
C VAL A 14 6.29 13.25 6.17
N GLN A 15 6.22 12.14 6.90
CA GLN A 15 7.32 11.18 7.05
C GLN A 15 7.45 10.21 5.87
N LYS A 16 6.59 10.33 4.85
CA LYS A 16 6.56 9.47 3.66
C LYS A 16 6.40 7.98 3.99
N ILE A 17 5.67 7.69 5.06
CA ILE A 17 5.32 6.33 5.47
C ILE A 17 4.02 5.95 4.77
N SER A 18 4.05 4.84 4.04
CA SER A 18 2.82 4.31 3.43
C SER A 18 1.93 3.69 4.50
N LEU A 19 0.61 3.85 4.38
CA LEU A 19 -0.35 3.15 5.24
C LEU A 19 -0.21 1.62 5.17
N ARG A 20 0.33 1.08 4.07
CA ARG A 20 0.62 -0.35 3.96
C ARG A 20 1.72 -0.80 4.92
N GLU A 21 2.60 0.09 5.32
CA GLU A 21 3.63 -0.17 6.32
C GLU A 21 3.06 -0.16 7.75
N MET A 22 1.78 0.22 7.90
CA MET A 22 1.05 0.31 9.16
C MET A 22 0.25 -0.96 9.45
N PHE A 23 0.40 -1.49 10.65
CA PHE A 23 -0.35 -2.65 11.15
C PHE A 23 -1.28 -2.24 12.30
N ASP A 24 -2.54 -2.70 12.28
CA ASP A 24 -3.46 -2.49 13.40
C ASP A 24 -3.05 -3.39 14.57
N ALA A 25 -2.46 -2.79 15.59
CA ALA A 25 -2.06 -3.49 16.80
C ALA A 25 -3.06 -3.29 17.96
N SER A 26 -4.28 -2.85 17.67
CA SER A 26 -5.33 -2.62 18.67
C SER A 26 -5.60 -3.89 19.47
N GLY A 27 -5.48 -3.77 20.80
CA GLY A 27 -5.71 -4.90 21.71
C GLY A 27 -4.61 -5.96 21.71
N MET A 28 -3.52 -5.78 20.94
CA MET A 28 -2.40 -6.72 20.88
C MET A 28 -1.27 -6.33 21.83
N ARG A 29 -0.55 -7.33 22.37
CA ARG A 29 0.70 -7.08 23.09
C ARG A 29 1.84 -6.91 22.09
N GLN A 30 2.91 -6.23 22.51
CA GLN A 30 4.05 -5.92 21.64
C GLN A 30 4.65 -7.16 20.97
N LYS A 31 4.81 -8.26 21.72
CA LYS A 31 5.35 -9.51 21.18
C LYS A 31 4.46 -10.10 20.09
N ASP A 32 3.14 -9.94 20.20
CA ASP A 32 2.17 -10.53 19.29
C ASP A 32 2.14 -9.77 17.97
N TYR A 33 2.07 -8.43 18.02
CA TYR A 33 2.12 -7.64 16.79
C TYR A 33 3.51 -7.65 16.15
N GLU A 34 4.61 -7.80 16.91
CA GLU A 34 5.94 -7.91 16.33
C GLU A 34 6.04 -9.13 15.40
N LEU A 35 5.49 -10.28 15.83
CA LEU A 35 5.45 -11.49 15.03
C LEU A 35 4.55 -11.32 13.80
N ALA A 36 3.36 -10.73 13.97
CA ALA A 36 2.44 -10.46 12.88
C ALA A 36 3.05 -9.52 11.82
N MET A 37 3.66 -8.42 12.26
CA MET A 37 4.32 -7.44 11.40
C MET A 37 5.50 -8.03 10.63
N LYS A 38 6.29 -8.94 11.23
CA LYS A 38 7.35 -9.67 10.53
C LYS A 38 6.79 -10.56 9.43
N ALA A 39 5.65 -11.21 9.67
CA ALA A 39 5.02 -12.08 8.68
C ALA A 39 4.39 -11.28 7.51
N THR A 40 3.96 -10.04 7.75
CA THR A 40 3.28 -9.19 6.76
C THR A 40 4.18 -8.13 6.12
N ASP A 41 5.47 -8.08 6.49
CA ASP A 41 6.44 -7.10 6.01
C ASP A 41 6.02 -5.65 6.30
N GLN A 42 5.41 -5.43 7.48
CA GLN A 42 4.96 -4.14 7.96
C GLN A 42 5.94 -3.59 9.00
N HIS A 43 6.18 -2.29 8.96
CA HIS A 43 7.28 -1.65 9.67
C HIS A 43 6.83 -0.90 10.92
N PHE A 44 5.58 -0.43 10.91
CA PHE A 44 4.98 0.38 11.95
C PHE A 44 3.59 -0.13 12.34
N ALA A 45 3.16 0.21 13.55
CA ALA A 45 1.90 -0.17 14.13
C ALA A 45 1.14 1.05 14.62
N TYR A 46 -0.19 1.00 14.55
CA TYR A 46 -1.11 1.99 15.12
C TYR A 46 -2.10 1.29 16.06
N GLY A 47 -2.85 2.08 16.84
CA GLY A 47 -3.73 1.52 17.87
C GLY A 47 -2.95 0.90 19.04
N THR A 48 -1.66 1.23 19.19
CA THR A 48 -0.84 0.75 20.30
C THR A 48 -1.05 1.60 21.55
N PRO A 49 -0.71 1.10 22.76
CA PRO A 49 -0.80 1.89 23.98
C PRO A 49 -0.03 3.21 23.88
N PRO A 50 -0.60 4.35 24.28
CA PRO A 50 -0.01 5.66 24.09
C PRO A 50 1.36 5.78 24.75
N CYS A 51 2.29 6.52 24.12
CA CYS A 51 3.59 6.78 24.71
C CYS A 51 3.49 7.78 25.90
N ARG A 52 4.38 7.67 26.88
CA ARG A 52 4.36 8.56 28.07
C ARG A 52 4.72 10.02 27.77
N ALA A 53 5.49 10.26 26.71
CA ALA A 53 6.03 11.59 26.41
C ALA A 53 5.04 12.50 25.68
N GLY A 54 4.22 11.93 24.78
CA GLY A 54 3.33 12.72 23.91
C GLY A 54 1.98 12.06 23.62
N GLY A 55 1.64 10.94 24.28
CA GLY A 55 0.35 10.29 24.08
C GLY A 55 0.18 9.58 22.74
N HIS A 56 1.23 9.47 21.92
CA HIS A 56 1.17 8.93 20.56
C HIS A 56 0.95 7.41 20.50
N SER A 57 0.19 6.96 19.50
CA SER A 57 -0.13 5.53 19.29
C SER A 57 0.69 4.85 18.20
N LEU A 58 1.46 5.62 17.41
CA LEU A 58 2.29 5.08 16.32
C LEU A 58 3.63 4.54 16.83
N LYS A 59 3.91 3.26 16.55
CA LYS A 59 5.14 2.59 17.02
C LYS A 59 5.82 1.74 15.96
N THR A 60 7.12 1.49 16.14
CA THR A 60 7.84 0.44 15.41
C THR A 60 7.44 -0.94 15.91
N ARG A 61 7.83 -2.00 15.18
CA ARG A 61 7.66 -3.40 15.64
C ARG A 61 8.24 -3.70 17.03
N TYR A 62 9.21 -2.91 17.49
CA TYR A 62 9.84 -3.05 18.81
C TYR A 62 9.20 -2.18 19.89
N GLY A 63 8.09 -1.49 19.59
CA GLY A 63 7.36 -0.66 20.53
C GLY A 63 7.94 0.74 20.77
N HIS A 64 8.79 1.24 19.88
CA HIS A 64 9.28 2.61 19.96
C HIS A 64 8.34 3.58 19.25
N CYS A 65 8.01 4.70 19.87
CA CYS A 65 7.19 5.73 19.25
C CYS A 65 7.93 6.42 18.10
N ILE A 66 7.33 6.43 16.91
CA ILE A 66 7.93 7.04 15.71
C ILE A 66 7.70 8.56 15.63
N GLN A 67 6.66 9.07 16.30
CA GLN A 67 6.41 10.51 16.41
C GLN A 67 7.37 11.20 17.40
N CYS A 68 7.81 10.47 18.44
CA CYS A 68 8.82 10.98 19.39
C CYS A 68 10.26 10.80 18.89
N GLY A 69 10.51 9.80 18.03
CA GLY A 69 11.83 9.47 17.52
C GLY A 69 11.77 9.15 16.02
N THR A 70 11.72 10.21 15.21
CA THR A 70 11.60 10.11 13.74
C THR A 70 12.84 9.50 13.10
N GLU A 71 13.99 9.50 13.77
CA GLU A 71 15.21 8.83 13.33
C GLU A 71 15.02 7.30 13.13
N LYS A 72 14.06 6.71 13.85
CA LYS A 72 13.73 5.28 13.77
C LYS A 72 12.95 4.92 12.52
N ILE A 73 12.38 5.91 11.84
CA ILE A 73 11.64 5.76 10.59
C ILE A 73 12.62 5.43 9.47
N ALA A 74 13.69 6.21 9.32
CA ALA A 74 14.69 6.01 8.27
C ALA A 74 15.41 4.65 8.36
N PHE A 75 15.53 4.07 9.57
CA PHE A 75 16.11 2.73 9.76
C PHE A 75 15.16 1.62 9.30
N ALA A 76 13.85 1.79 9.47
CA ALA A 76 12.84 0.83 9.05
C ALA A 76 12.48 0.97 7.56
N LEU A 77 12.44 2.20 7.04
CA LEU A 77 12.11 2.56 5.67
C LEU A 77 13.28 2.45 4.68
N ARG A 78 14.23 1.51 4.84
CA ARG A 78 15.28 1.37 3.80
C ARG A 78 14.61 0.90 2.51
N HIS A 79 14.23 1.84 1.64
CA HIS A 79 13.42 1.70 0.42
C HIS A 79 14.14 0.95 -0.72
N HIS A 80 14.88 -0.10 -0.40
CA HIS A 80 15.63 -0.94 -1.33
C HIS A 80 15.05 -2.35 -1.37
N ILE A 81 13.73 -2.47 -1.61
CA ILE A 81 13.09 -3.77 -1.85
C ILE A 81 13.02 -3.97 -3.36
N PRO A 82 13.79 -4.90 -3.94
CA PRO A 82 13.60 -5.35 -5.31
C PRO A 82 12.26 -6.06 -5.42
N ALA A 83 11.33 -5.45 -6.16
CA ALA A 83 10.02 -6.00 -6.42
C ALA A 83 9.43 -5.40 -7.70
N HIS A 84 8.31 -5.97 -8.15
CA HIS A 84 7.48 -5.38 -9.17
C HIS A 84 6.53 -4.37 -8.55
N VAL A 85 6.50 -3.14 -9.05
CA VAL A 85 5.38 -2.21 -8.85
C VAL A 85 4.42 -2.42 -10.01
N TYR A 86 3.13 -2.57 -9.73
CA TYR A 86 2.15 -2.95 -10.72
C TYR A 86 0.88 -2.11 -10.67
N ILE A 87 0.19 -2.08 -11.82
CA ILE A 87 -1.16 -1.57 -12.01
C ILE A 87 -2.06 -2.77 -12.24
N ALA A 88 -3.03 -2.96 -11.36
CA ALA A 88 -4.14 -3.90 -11.56
C ALA A 88 -5.45 -3.13 -11.72
N GLY A 89 -6.37 -3.67 -12.49
CA GLY A 89 -7.70 -3.07 -12.67
C GLY A 89 -8.80 -4.10 -12.44
N SER A 90 -9.90 -3.65 -11.84
CA SER A 90 -11.20 -4.33 -11.89
C SER A 90 -12.10 -3.54 -12.83
N TYR A 91 -12.56 -4.19 -13.89
CA TYR A 91 -13.42 -3.55 -14.90
C TYR A 91 -14.80 -3.29 -14.32
N ARG A 92 -15.37 -4.29 -13.64
CA ARG A 92 -16.71 -4.19 -13.04
C ARG A 92 -16.74 -3.21 -11.88
N GLY A 93 -15.68 -3.18 -11.08
CA GLY A 93 -15.54 -2.26 -9.95
C GLY A 93 -15.19 -0.84 -10.38
N LYS A 94 -14.72 -0.63 -11.62
CA LYS A 94 -14.17 0.66 -12.10
C LYS A 94 -13.12 1.23 -11.15
N ILE A 95 -12.21 0.36 -10.74
CA ILE A 95 -11.15 0.70 -9.79
C ILE A 95 -9.80 0.18 -10.29
N ILE A 96 -8.78 0.99 -10.06
CA ILE A 96 -7.38 0.66 -10.26
C ILE A 96 -6.70 0.46 -8.91
N LYS A 97 -5.80 -0.51 -8.84
CA LYS A 97 -4.92 -0.74 -7.71
C LYS A 97 -3.47 -0.53 -8.11
N ILE A 98 -2.75 0.26 -7.33
CA ILE A 98 -1.28 0.38 -7.40
C ILE A 98 -0.72 -0.41 -6.23
N GLY A 99 0.13 -1.40 -6.52
CA GLY A 99 0.75 -2.21 -5.47
C GLY A 99 2.15 -2.66 -5.84
N LEU A 100 2.81 -3.31 -4.89
CA LEU A 100 4.05 -4.06 -5.13
C LEU A 100 3.92 -5.54 -4.80
N ALA A 101 4.65 -6.36 -5.54
CA ALA A 101 4.76 -7.79 -5.30
C ALA A 101 6.09 -8.34 -5.83
N LYS A 102 6.58 -9.42 -5.20
CA LYS A 102 7.69 -10.20 -5.77
C LYS A 102 7.22 -10.92 -7.04
N ASP A 103 6.09 -11.62 -6.93
CA ASP A 103 5.37 -12.25 -8.04
C ASP A 103 4.03 -11.54 -8.25
N THR A 104 3.81 -10.99 -9.45
CA THR A 104 2.57 -10.28 -9.78
C THR A 104 1.43 -11.22 -10.14
N GLY A 105 1.71 -12.41 -10.69
CA GLY A 105 0.69 -13.38 -11.08
C GLY A 105 -0.02 -13.96 -9.87
N ASP A 106 0.74 -14.50 -8.92
CA ASP A 106 0.22 -15.02 -7.65
C ASP A 106 -0.53 -13.93 -6.88
N ARG A 107 -0.05 -12.69 -6.96
CA ARG A 107 -0.70 -11.55 -6.32
C ARG A 107 -2.07 -11.26 -6.94
N ILE A 108 -2.21 -11.28 -8.26
CA ILE A 108 -3.52 -11.07 -8.89
C ILE A 108 -4.51 -12.18 -8.51
N ALA A 109 -4.06 -13.44 -8.48
CA ALA A 109 -4.91 -14.55 -8.03
C ALA A 109 -5.43 -14.31 -6.60
N GLN A 110 -4.56 -13.92 -5.67
CA GLN A 110 -4.94 -13.59 -4.29
C GLN A 110 -5.93 -12.43 -4.21
N LEU A 111 -5.78 -11.38 -5.04
CA LEU A 111 -6.73 -10.26 -5.05
C LEU A 111 -8.14 -10.73 -5.41
N ASN A 112 -8.25 -11.68 -6.34
CA ASN A 112 -9.53 -12.26 -6.74
C ASN A 112 -10.11 -13.18 -5.67
N ASP A 113 -9.27 -14.07 -5.10
CA ASP A 113 -9.69 -15.01 -4.05
C ASP A 113 -10.21 -14.28 -2.81
N TRP A 114 -9.54 -13.18 -2.42
CA TRP A 114 -9.91 -12.41 -1.23
C TRP A 114 -10.96 -11.34 -1.51
N ARG A 115 -11.46 -11.26 -2.74
CA ARG A 115 -12.41 -10.24 -3.18
C ARG A 115 -11.93 -8.83 -2.80
N TYR A 116 -10.65 -8.56 -3.07
CA TYR A 116 -9.98 -7.37 -2.58
C TYR A 116 -10.69 -6.10 -3.04
N GLY A 117 -10.99 -5.18 -2.13
CA GLY A 117 -11.78 -3.98 -2.45
C GLY A 117 -13.22 -4.28 -2.91
N GLY A 118 -13.75 -5.47 -2.62
CA GLY A 118 -15.05 -5.95 -3.08
C GLY A 118 -15.07 -6.52 -4.50
N ALA A 119 -13.95 -6.52 -5.22
CA ALA A 119 -13.86 -6.96 -6.62
C ALA A 119 -13.19 -8.34 -6.77
N THR A 120 -13.60 -9.08 -7.80
CA THR A 120 -13.14 -10.46 -8.08
C THR A 120 -12.71 -10.66 -9.53
N ASP A 121 -12.56 -9.56 -10.27
CA ASP A 121 -12.17 -9.50 -11.67
C ASP A 121 -10.89 -8.66 -11.84
N TRP A 122 -10.00 -8.72 -10.86
CA TRP A 122 -8.69 -8.08 -10.90
C TRP A 122 -7.84 -8.68 -12.01
N GLU A 123 -7.30 -7.80 -12.84
CA GLU A 123 -6.36 -8.14 -13.89
C GLU A 123 -5.08 -7.32 -13.78
N LEU A 124 -3.93 -7.94 -14.06
CA LEU A 124 -2.68 -7.21 -14.23
C LEU A 124 -2.75 -6.41 -15.54
N LEU A 125 -2.50 -5.11 -15.48
CA LEU A 125 -2.47 -4.23 -16.66
C LEU A 125 -1.05 -3.83 -17.07
N ALA A 126 -0.21 -3.50 -16.08
CA ALA A 126 1.18 -3.13 -16.28
C ALA A 126 2.02 -3.38 -15.02
N PHE A 127 3.34 -3.53 -15.18
CA PHE A 127 4.27 -3.67 -14.07
C PHE A 127 5.69 -3.26 -14.45
N ALA A 128 6.47 -2.85 -13.46
CA ALA A 128 7.88 -2.50 -13.61
C ALA A 128 8.69 -3.08 -12.44
N HIS A 129 9.83 -3.71 -12.76
CA HIS A 129 10.74 -4.24 -11.74
C HIS A 129 11.76 -3.18 -11.35
N THR A 130 11.88 -2.86 -10.07
CA THR A 130 12.84 -1.86 -9.59
C THR A 130 13.36 -2.24 -8.21
N LYS A 131 14.61 -1.84 -7.92
CA LYS A 131 15.22 -1.96 -6.58
C LYS A 131 14.59 -1.00 -5.56
N GLN A 132 13.82 -0.01 -6.03
CA GLN A 132 13.20 1.02 -5.20
C GLN A 132 11.67 0.92 -5.22
N ALA A 133 11.12 -0.30 -5.25
CA ALA A 133 9.69 -0.53 -5.51
C ALA A 133 8.77 0.21 -4.54
N GLY A 134 9.07 0.19 -3.24
CA GLY A 134 8.28 0.93 -2.24
C GLY A 134 8.27 2.44 -2.47
N LYS A 135 9.40 3.03 -2.90
CA LYS A 135 9.47 4.46 -3.21
C LYS A 135 8.62 4.80 -4.44
N VAL A 136 8.67 3.96 -5.47
CA VAL A 136 7.90 4.15 -6.71
C VAL A 136 6.40 3.97 -6.44
N GLU A 137 6.00 2.93 -5.70
CA GLU A 137 4.61 2.69 -5.28
C GLU A 137 4.06 3.91 -4.53
N PHE A 138 4.77 4.35 -3.49
CA PHE A 138 4.36 5.49 -2.68
C PHE A 138 4.23 6.79 -3.49
N ALA A 139 5.22 7.11 -4.33
CA ALA A 139 5.18 8.29 -5.19
C ALA A 139 3.98 8.23 -6.15
N THR A 140 3.71 7.05 -6.74
CA THR A 140 2.58 6.85 -7.65
C THR A 140 1.25 7.01 -6.92
N GLN A 141 1.08 6.37 -5.76
CA GLN A 141 -0.15 6.47 -4.96
C GLN A 141 -0.43 7.90 -4.47
N ASN A 142 0.62 8.66 -4.13
CA ASN A 142 0.46 10.08 -3.75
C ASN A 142 -0.01 10.95 -4.91
N MET A 143 0.53 10.72 -6.12
CA MET A 143 0.05 11.43 -7.31
C MET A 143 -1.42 11.11 -7.64
N LEU A 144 -1.91 9.94 -7.25
CA LEU A 144 -3.29 9.52 -7.45
C LEU A 144 -4.20 9.80 -6.24
N SER A 145 -3.72 10.49 -5.22
CA SER A 145 -4.44 10.69 -3.95
C SER A 145 -5.82 11.32 -4.11
N GLU A 146 -5.99 12.25 -5.05
CA GLU A 146 -7.29 12.87 -5.37
C GLU A 146 -8.30 11.90 -5.99
N HIS A 147 -7.84 10.79 -6.55
CA HIS A 147 -8.67 9.74 -7.14
C HIS A 147 -8.92 8.56 -6.20
N ARG A 148 -8.50 8.66 -4.93
CA ARG A 148 -8.60 7.56 -3.98
C ARG A 148 -10.05 7.12 -3.82
N SER A 149 -10.30 5.84 -4.06
CA SER A 149 -11.60 5.22 -3.87
C SER A 149 -11.61 4.45 -2.55
N THR A 150 -12.73 4.50 -1.85
CA THR A 150 -12.95 3.67 -0.65
C THR A 150 -13.30 2.25 -1.08
N GLY A 151 -12.64 1.27 -0.48
CA GLY A 151 -13.00 -0.14 -0.62
C GLY A 151 -12.59 -0.90 0.63
N SER A 152 -13.17 -2.07 0.86
CA SER A 152 -12.81 -2.96 1.95
C SER A 152 -12.57 -4.38 1.46
N TYR A 153 -11.83 -5.18 2.21
CA TYR A 153 -11.68 -6.62 1.98
C TYR A 153 -11.76 -7.38 3.30
N ILE A 154 -12.19 -8.64 3.25
CA ILE A 154 -12.25 -9.50 4.44
C ILE A 154 -10.94 -10.29 4.54
N ARG A 155 -10.27 -10.19 5.68
CA ARG A 155 -9.11 -11.02 6.03
C ARG A 155 -9.32 -11.63 7.40
N ASP A 156 -9.24 -12.95 7.48
CA ASP A 156 -9.40 -13.72 8.73
C ASP A 156 -10.68 -13.34 9.52
N GLY A 157 -11.77 -13.08 8.78
CA GLY A 157 -13.08 -12.70 9.33
C GLY A 157 -13.24 -11.21 9.68
N ASN A 158 -12.21 -10.38 9.51
CA ASN A 158 -12.26 -8.95 9.80
C ASN A 158 -12.26 -8.11 8.50
N GLU A 159 -13.09 -7.08 8.45
CA GLU A 159 -13.12 -6.11 7.36
C GLU A 159 -11.93 -5.14 7.47
N GLN A 160 -11.20 -4.93 6.38
CA GLN A 160 -10.02 -4.08 6.31
C GLN A 160 -10.24 -3.02 5.23
N GLN A 161 -9.95 -1.74 5.52
CA GLN A 161 -10.02 -0.69 4.50
C GLN A 161 -8.85 -0.76 3.52
N CYS A 162 -9.14 -0.49 2.25
CA CYS A 162 -8.17 -0.45 1.17
C CYS A 162 -7.77 1.00 0.90
N TYR A 163 -6.49 1.32 1.06
CA TYR A 163 -5.92 2.65 0.85
C TYR A 163 -5.18 2.81 -0.48
N GLU A 164 -5.31 1.83 -1.34
CA GLU A 164 -4.49 1.68 -2.55
C GLU A 164 -5.36 1.42 -3.79
N LEU A 165 -6.64 1.78 -3.68
CA LEU A 165 -7.63 1.74 -4.74
C LEU A 165 -7.93 3.15 -5.21
N PHE A 166 -8.07 3.29 -6.52
CA PHE A 166 -8.21 4.57 -7.20
C PHE A 166 -9.30 4.47 -8.25
N GLY A 167 -10.27 5.39 -8.21
CA GLY A 167 -11.33 5.51 -9.20
C GLY A 167 -10.88 6.30 -10.43
N CYS A 168 -9.67 6.03 -10.94
CA CYS A 168 -9.14 6.66 -12.15
C CYS A 168 -8.90 5.63 -13.25
N GLY A 169 -8.93 6.07 -14.51
CA GLY A 169 -8.60 5.21 -15.65
C GLY A 169 -7.13 4.74 -15.68
N TYR A 170 -6.89 3.65 -16.41
CA TYR A 170 -5.56 3.08 -16.63
C TYR A 170 -4.55 4.11 -17.16
N SER A 171 -4.96 5.00 -18.08
CA SER A 171 -4.09 6.01 -18.67
C SER A 171 -3.54 6.99 -17.63
N ILE A 172 -4.37 7.40 -16.66
CA ILE A 172 -3.97 8.28 -15.55
C ILE A 172 -2.98 7.54 -14.64
N ALA A 173 -3.32 6.31 -14.25
CA ALA A 173 -2.47 5.47 -13.41
C ALA A 173 -1.10 5.17 -14.07
N LYS A 174 -1.10 4.88 -15.37
CA LYS A 174 0.11 4.63 -16.17
C LYS A 174 1.01 5.86 -16.21
N ALA A 175 0.44 7.04 -16.44
CA ALA A 175 1.19 8.29 -16.45
C ALA A 175 1.84 8.59 -15.08
N ALA A 176 1.10 8.37 -13.99
CA ALA A 176 1.63 8.52 -12.63
C ALA A 176 2.77 7.54 -12.33
N LEU A 177 2.62 6.28 -12.73
CA LEU A 177 3.66 5.27 -12.54
C LEU A 177 4.92 5.58 -13.37
N LEU A 178 4.76 5.94 -14.64
CA LEU A 178 5.88 6.32 -15.51
C LEU A 178 6.68 7.49 -14.94
N LYS A 179 6.00 8.52 -14.41
CA LYS A 179 6.66 9.67 -13.78
C LYS A 179 7.39 9.31 -12.48
N SER A 180 6.96 8.24 -11.81
CA SER A 180 7.56 7.78 -10.56
C SER A 180 8.72 6.79 -10.76
N LEU A 181 8.85 6.21 -11.95
CA LEU A 181 9.89 5.23 -12.25
C LEU A 181 11.27 5.90 -12.38
N PRO A 182 12.35 5.24 -11.90
CA PRO A 182 13.70 5.66 -12.20
C PRO A 182 14.00 5.56 -13.70
N ASP A 183 14.89 6.43 -14.19
CA ASP A 183 15.33 6.41 -15.58
C ASP A 183 15.83 5.03 -16.02
N GLY A 184 15.44 4.61 -17.22
CA GLY A 184 15.84 3.33 -17.80
C GLY A 184 15.12 2.11 -17.24
N VAL A 185 14.17 2.26 -16.29
CA VAL A 185 13.33 1.15 -15.84
C VAL A 185 12.13 0.99 -16.81
N PRO A 186 12.04 -0.12 -17.55
CA PRO A 186 10.96 -0.30 -18.51
C PRO A 186 9.66 -0.68 -17.78
N LEU A 187 8.55 -0.05 -18.20
CA LEU A 187 7.21 -0.51 -17.87
C LEU A 187 6.81 -1.62 -18.84
N LYS A 188 6.58 -2.83 -18.31
CA LYS A 188 6.05 -3.96 -19.06
C LYS A 188 4.53 -3.98 -18.97
N THR A 189 3.89 -4.54 -19.98
CA THR A 189 2.43 -4.68 -20.00
C THR A 189 2.04 -6.12 -20.28
N SER A 190 1.00 -6.60 -19.60
CA SER A 190 0.55 -8.00 -19.60
C SER A 190 -0.55 -8.32 -20.62
N LYS A 191 -1.18 -7.30 -21.22
CA LYS A 191 -2.22 -7.44 -22.25
C LYS A 191 -1.97 -6.53 -23.45
N GLU A 192 -2.61 -6.82 -24.58
CA GLU A 192 -2.66 -5.93 -25.75
C GLU A 192 -3.25 -4.56 -25.38
N ASP A 193 -2.76 -3.48 -25.98
CA ASP A 193 -3.19 -2.11 -25.65
C ASP A 193 -4.69 -1.88 -25.83
N ARG A 194 -5.33 -2.57 -26.79
CA ARG A 194 -6.79 -2.51 -27.01
C ARG A 194 -7.61 -2.99 -25.81
N LEU A 195 -7.10 -3.97 -25.07
CA LEU A 195 -7.78 -4.48 -23.86
C LEU A 195 -7.57 -3.58 -22.65
N LYS A 196 -6.68 -2.58 -22.70
CA LYS A 196 -6.45 -1.63 -21.60
C LYS A 196 -7.37 -0.42 -21.69
N ALA A 197 -7.83 -0.07 -22.89
CA ALA A 197 -8.78 1.02 -23.11
C ALA A 197 -10.11 0.80 -22.36
N VAL A 198 -10.50 -0.46 -22.09
CA VAL A 198 -11.70 -0.76 -21.30
C VAL A 198 -11.55 -0.36 -19.83
N TYR A 199 -10.32 -0.15 -19.36
CA TYR A 199 -10.01 0.33 -18.02
C TYR A 199 -9.82 1.86 -17.96
N ASP A 200 -10.10 2.58 -19.05
CA ASP A 200 -10.29 4.04 -19.05
C ASP A 200 -11.79 4.36 -18.95
N PHE A 201 -12.32 4.24 -17.74
CA PHE A 201 -13.74 4.40 -17.41
C PHE A 201 -14.12 5.82 -16.98
#